data_AF-A0A2X3K4J6-F1
#
_entry.id   AF-A0A2X3K4J6-F1
#
_cell.length_a   1.000
_cell.length_b   1.000
_cell.length_c   1.000
_cell.angle_alpha   90.00
_cell.angle_beta   90.00
_cell.angle_gamma   90.00
#
_symmetry.space_group_name_H-M   'P 1'
#
loop_
_entity.id
_entity.type
_entity.pdbx_description
1 polymer ?
#
loop_
_entity_poly.entity_id
_entity_poly.type
_entity_poly.pdbx_seq_one_letter_code
_entity_poly.pdbx_strand_id
1 'polypeptide(L)' 'MSEGYLEDDATVECPLHAASFCLKTGKALCLPATDPLTTYPVHVEGGDIFIDLPEAQP' A
#
# COMPACT_ATOMS: atom_id res chain seq x y z
N MET A 1 -4.51 4.77 -4.51
CA MET A 1 -4.96 3.51 -3.89
C MET A 1 -5.74 3.73 -2.59
N SER A 2 -6.06 4.97 -2.20
CA SER A 2 -6.82 5.29 -0.99
C SER A 2 -8.34 5.14 -1.14
N GLU A 3 -8.83 5.01 -2.37
CA GLU A 3 -10.27 4.91 -2.70
C GLU A 3 -10.69 3.47 -3.05
N GLY A 4 -9.81 2.50 -2.78
CA GLY A 4 -10.04 1.08 -3.03
C GLY A 4 -10.76 0.36 -1.90
N TYR A 5 -10.84 -0.97 -2.04
CA TYR A 5 -11.41 -1.85 -1.03
C TYR A 5 -10.31 -2.56 -0.25
N LEU A 6 -10.47 -2.65 1.07
CA LEU A 6 -9.54 -3.36 1.95
C LEU A 6 -10.12 -4.73 2.30
N GLU A 7 -9.33 -5.77 2.06
CA GLU A 7 -9.64 -7.15 2.43
C GLU A 7 -8.99 -7.53 3.77
N ASP A 8 -9.60 -8.49 4.48
CA ASP A 8 -9.17 -8.94 5.82
C ASP A 8 -7.75 -9.54 5.84
N ASP A 9 -7.21 -9.94 4.69
CA ASP A 9 -5.88 -10.55 4.54
C ASP A 9 -4.74 -9.52 4.34
N ALA A 10 -5.05 -8.23 4.54
CA ALA A 10 -4.16 -7.10 4.27
C ALA A 10 -3.83 -6.89 2.78
N THR A 11 -4.84 -7.11 1.94
CA THR A 11 -4.83 -6.77 0.51
C THR A 11 -5.69 -5.55 0.23
N VAL A 12 -5.24 -4.66 -0.65
CA VAL A 12 -6.07 -3.57 -1.17
C VAL A 12 -6.37 -3.78 -2.66
N GLU A 13 -7.62 -3.64 -3.05
CA GLU A 13 -8.08 -3.71 -4.44
C GLU A 13 -8.24 -2.30 -5.04
N CYS A 14 -7.71 -2.11 -6.25
CA CYS A 14 -7.87 -0.89 -7.04
C CYS A 14 -9.32 -0.76 -7.53
N PRO A 15 -10.03 0.35 -7.22
CA PRO A 15 -11.45 0.49 -7.54
C PRO A 15 -11.73 0.61 -9.05
N LEU A 16 -10.70 0.86 -9.87
CA LEU A 16 -10.87 1.11 -11.30
C LEU A 16 -10.80 -0.18 -12.14
N HIS A 17 -9.91 -1.12 -11.78
CA HIS A 17 -9.60 -2.29 -12.62
C HIS A 17 -9.41 -3.58 -11.82
N ALA A 18 -9.77 -3.58 -10.53
CA ALA A 18 -9.68 -4.72 -9.62
C ALA A 18 -8.26 -5.32 -9.45
N ALA A 19 -7.20 -4.58 -9.81
CA ALA A 19 -5.84 -4.98 -9.48
C ALA A 19 -5.63 -4.95 -7.98
N SER A 20 -5.03 -5.98 -7.39
CA SER A 20 -4.84 -6.08 -5.94
C SER A 20 -3.37 -6.07 -5.53
N PHE A 21 -3.10 -5.57 -4.32
CA PHE A 21 -1.75 -5.37 -3.80
C PHE A 21 -1.66 -5.77 -2.33
N CYS A 22 -0.55 -6.41 -1.94
CA CYS A 22 -0.27 -6.73 -0.54
C CYS A 22 0.17 -5.46 0.21
N LEU A 23 -0.58 -5.03 1.23
CA LEU A 23 -0.26 -3.83 2.01
C LEU A 23 1.06 -3.91 2.78
N LYS A 24 1.52 -5.12 3.11
CA LYS A 24 2.76 -5.33 3.88
C LYS A 24 4.02 -5.16 3.04
N THR A 25 3.93 -5.40 1.73
CA THR A 25 5.11 -5.51 0.85
C THR A 25 5.00 -4.66 -0.40
N GLY A 26 3.83 -4.10 -0.69
CA GLY A 26 3.53 -3.38 -1.92
C GLY A 26 3.37 -4.29 -3.14
N LYS A 27 3.63 -5.58 -3.03
CA LYS A 27 3.62 -6.52 -4.16
C LYS A 27 2.26 -6.52 -4.88
N ALA A 28 2.28 -6.37 -6.21
CA ALA A 28 1.14 -6.62 -7.08
C ALA A 28 0.77 -8.12 -7.05
N LEU A 29 -0.50 -8.41 -6.81
CA LEU A 29 -1.00 -9.78 -6.63
C LEU A 29 -1.78 -10.29 -7.85
N CYS A 30 -2.33 -9.39 -8.66
CA CYS A 30 -3.00 -9.75 -9.92
C CYS A 30 -2.86 -8.64 -10.99
N LEU A 31 -3.09 -9.03 -12.24
CA LEU A 31 -3.16 -8.13 -13.38
C LEU A 31 -4.37 -7.17 -13.26
N PRO A 32 -4.32 -5.96 -13.86
CA PRO A 32 -3.28 -5.46 -14.76
C PRO A 32 -2.01 -4.94 -14.09
N ALA A 33 -1.93 -4.87 -12.76
CA ALA A 33 -0.73 -4.39 -12.09
C ALA A 33 0.42 -5.40 -12.19
N THR A 34 1.61 -4.91 -12.54
CA THR A 34 2.84 -5.71 -12.66
C THR A 34 3.94 -5.24 -11.72
N ASP A 35 4.00 -3.94 -11.44
CA ASP A 35 5.00 -3.34 -10.56
C ASP A 35 4.47 -3.22 -9.13
N PRO A 36 5.33 -3.40 -8.11
CA PRO A 36 4.95 -3.19 -6.73
C PRO A 36 4.72 -1.70 -6.42
N LEU A 37 3.86 -1.44 -5.44
CA LEU A 37 3.72 -0.12 -4.83
C LEU A 37 4.94 0.20 -3.95
N THR A 38 5.29 1.48 -3.88
CA THR A 38 6.22 1.98 -2.87
C THR A 38 5.63 1.78 -1.47
N THR A 39 6.40 1.18 -0.56
CA THR A 39 6.05 1.05 0.85
C THR A 39 6.88 1.99 1.71
N TYR A 40 6.28 2.49 2.78
CA TYR A 40 6.93 3.36 3.76
C TYR A 40 6.90 2.67 5.12
N PRO A 41 8.01 2.66 5.89
CA PRO A 41 7.98 2.20 7.27
C PRO A 41 6.93 2.98 8.07
N VAL A 42 6.13 2.25 8.84
CA VAL A 42 5.08 2.81 9.70
C VAL A 42 5.40 2.47 11.14
N HIS A 43 5.30 3.45 12.03
CA HIS A 43 5.41 3.24 13.46
C HIS A 43 4.29 3.95 14.22
N VAL A 44 3.96 3.42 15.40
CA VAL A 44 2.93 3.97 16.29
C VAL A 44 3.62 4.46 17.55
N GLU A 45 3.47 5.74 17.86
CA GLU A 45 4.05 6.36 19.04
C GLU A 45 2.98 7.23 19.72
N GLY A 46 2.75 7.01 21.02
CA GLY A 46 1.80 7.83 21.79
C GLY A 46 0.33 7.75 21.34
N GLY A 47 -0.04 6.79 20.46
CA GLY A 47 -1.37 6.69 19.86
C GLY A 47 -1.48 7.36 18.48
N ASP A 48 -0.44 8.04 18.05
CA ASP A 48 -0.32 8.61 16.71
C ASP A 48 0.40 7.64 15.76
N ILE A 49 0.09 7.74 14.47
CA ILE A 49 0.68 6.92 13.40
C ILE A 49 1.61 7.80 12.57
N PHE A 50 2.85 7.35 12.42
CA PHE A 50 3.90 8.05 11.68
C PHE A 50 4.40 7.20 10.52
N ILE A 51 4.88 7.86 9.47
CA ILE A 51 5.55 7.22 8.34
C ILE A 51 6.93 7.83 8.14
N ASP A 52 7.90 6.98 7.81
CA ASP A 52 9.22 7.45 7.41
C ASP A 52 9.19 7.80 5.93
N LEU A 53 9.25 9.09 5.62
CA LEU A 53 9.44 9.54 4.25
C LEU A 53 10.91 9.33 3.85
N PRO A 54 11.19 8.84 2.62
CA PRO A 54 12.54 8.87 2.11
C PRO A 54 13.04 10.33 2.09
N GLU A 55 14.33 10.54 2.36
CA GLU A 55 14.97 11.82 2.05
C GLU A 55 14.64 12.17 0.59
N ALA A 56 14.10 13.37 0.38
CA ALA A 56 13.37 13.79 -0.81
C ALA A 56 13.87 13.11 -2.09
N GLN A 57 12.98 12.34 -2.74
CA GLN A 57 13.19 12.02 -4.16
C GLN A 57 13.16 13.36 -4.91
N PRO A 58 14.20 13.70 -5.70
CA PRO A 58 14.20 14.91 -6.51
C PRO A 58 13.03 14.92 -7.52
#